data_AF-A0A7Z0LU06-F1
#
_entry.id   AF-A0A7Z0LU06-F1
#
_cell.length_a   1.000
_cell.length_b   1.000
_cell.length_c   1.000
_cell.angle_alpha   90.00
_cell.angle_beta   90.00
_cell.angle_gamma   90.00
#
_symmetry.space_group_name_H-M   'P 1'
#
loop_
_entity.id
_entity.type
_entity.pdbx_description
1 polymer ?
#
loop_
_entity_poly.entity_id
_entity_poly.type
_entity_poly.pdbx_seq_one_letter_code
_entity_poly.pdbx_strand_id
1 'polypeptide(L)'
;MNAKHLSPGSLNERRKQAVRLRLDGHTVLKVTQQTGLSAPTVSAAWKAFREGGWAAVPVKTRGRLKGQANVLDASFQEVLWQVLNQAPPDDAPAWSSAGLADWLKENHNLELTQRAIEHWWESEGLKHEPWPLVRFAKQRSQQGRWYRQSVEPLFSKTKEATQRWQVGVRRIAHPSRSVYQFYLHGVRGRLLMRCFERPPVAADYVSLFKALSRQGPGVVVFHGALLEVSPEVKQWLAEQPAFWLVPVPRNLAITA
;
A
#
# COMPACT_ATOMS: atom_id res chain seq x y z
N MET A 1 -11.40 -4.23 37.81
CA MET A 1 -11.76 -3.24 36.76
C MET A 1 -10.58 -3.08 35.80
N ASN A 2 -10.87 -3.16 34.50
CA ASN A 2 -9.92 -3.42 33.41
C ASN A 2 -8.86 -2.32 33.22
N ALA A 3 -7.59 -2.69 33.34
CA ALA A 3 -6.45 -1.88 32.94
C ALA A 3 -6.20 -2.01 31.43
N LYS A 4 -6.95 -1.27 30.62
CA LYS A 4 -6.65 -1.12 29.18
C LYS A 4 -6.75 0.37 28.80
N HIS A 5 -5.60 0.88 28.34
CA HIS A 5 -5.37 2.19 27.71
C HIS A 5 -5.42 3.44 28.60
N LEU A 6 -4.39 3.60 29.44
CA LEU A 6 -3.98 4.95 29.89
C LEU A 6 -3.17 5.60 28.76
N SER A 7 -3.49 6.84 28.38
CA SER A 7 -2.67 7.60 27.43
C SER A 7 -1.25 7.80 28.00
N PRO A 8 -0.19 7.86 27.17
CA PRO A 8 1.18 8.02 27.65
C PRO A 8 1.39 9.21 28.59
N GLY A 9 0.67 10.32 28.35
CA GLY A 9 0.66 11.50 29.23
C GLY A 9 0.07 11.19 30.60
N SER A 10 -1.07 10.49 30.65
CA SER A 10 -1.72 10.12 31.92
C SER A 10 -0.91 9.13 32.77
N LEU A 11 -0.10 8.26 32.14
CA LEU A 11 0.78 7.33 32.84
C LEU A 11 1.99 8.05 33.47
N ASN A 12 2.57 9.02 32.76
CA ASN A 12 3.74 9.76 33.24
C ASN A 12 3.39 10.65 34.44
N GLU A 13 2.23 11.31 34.43
CA GLU A 13 1.76 12.08 35.59
C GLU A 13 1.51 11.19 36.81
N ARG A 14 0.91 10.01 36.63
CA ARG A 14 0.74 9.04 37.73
C ARG A 14 2.06 8.54 38.28
N ARG A 15 3.09 8.35 37.44
CA ARG A 15 4.44 7.97 37.90
C ARG A 15 5.12 9.08 38.69
N LYS A 16 4.99 10.34 38.27
CA LYS A 16 5.48 11.49 39.06
C LYS A 16 4.78 11.58 40.41
N GLN A 17 3.46 11.42 40.43
CA GLN A 17 2.67 11.39 41.66
C GLN A 17 3.09 10.24 42.57
N ALA A 18 3.35 9.05 42.03
CA ALA A 18 3.85 7.91 42.80
C ALA A 18 5.21 8.20 43.46
N VAL A 19 6.11 8.90 42.75
CA VAL A 19 7.41 9.31 43.32
C VAL A 19 7.24 10.35 44.43
N ARG A 20 6.34 11.34 44.27
CA ARG A 20 6.01 12.31 45.34
C ARG A 20 5.54 11.61 46.61
N LEU A 21 4.56 10.72 46.48
CA LEU A 21 4.02 9.97 47.63
C LEU A 21 5.08 9.08 48.30
N ARG A 22 6.04 8.55 47.53
CA ARG A 22 7.18 7.79 48.08
C ARG A 22 8.20 8.69 48.79
N LEU A 23 8.43 9.91 48.32
CA LEU A 23 9.22 10.94 49.02
C LEU A 23 8.54 11.35 50.33
N ASP A 24 7.21 11.43 50.34
CA ASP A 24 6.38 11.71 51.52
C ASP A 24 6.29 10.53 52.51
N GLY A 25 7.06 9.46 52.28
CA GLY A 25 7.18 8.31 53.20
C GLY A 25 6.10 7.24 53.07
N HIS A 26 5.21 7.32 52.07
CA HIS A 26 4.19 6.28 51.89
C HIS A 26 4.76 4.95 51.39
N THR A 27 4.18 3.84 51.87
CA THR A 27 4.54 2.48 51.42
C THR A 27 4.06 2.22 50.00
N VAL A 28 4.72 1.28 49.30
CA VAL A 28 4.35 0.91 47.92
C VAL A 28 2.86 0.54 47.81
N LEU A 29 2.33 -0.20 48.81
CA LEU A 29 0.93 -0.62 48.84
C LEU A 29 -0.06 0.56 48.97
N LYS A 30 0.29 1.60 49.74
CA LYS A 30 -0.54 2.81 49.84
C LYS A 30 -0.48 3.64 48.55
N VAL A 31 0.68 3.69 47.92
CA VAL A 31 0.89 4.40 46.65
C VAL A 31 0.17 3.74 45.49
N THR A 32 0.13 2.41 45.42
CA THR A 32 -0.64 1.70 44.37
C THR A 32 -2.13 1.97 44.48
N GLN A 33 -2.69 2.00 45.70
CA GLN A 33 -4.08 2.35 45.94
C GLN A 33 -4.40 3.79 45.52
N GLN A 34 -3.54 4.74 45.85
CA GLN A 34 -3.77 6.16 45.56
C GLN A 34 -3.55 6.56 44.09
N THR A 35 -2.62 5.91 43.39
CA THR A 35 -2.26 6.26 42.00
C THR A 35 -2.93 5.34 40.95
N GLY A 36 -3.49 4.22 41.39
CA GLY A 36 -4.01 3.17 40.51
C GLY A 36 -2.92 2.47 39.68
N LEU A 37 -1.65 2.65 40.01
CA LEU A 37 -0.52 1.96 39.38
C LEU A 37 -0.30 0.59 40.04
N SER A 38 0.24 -0.37 39.29
CA SER A 38 0.66 -1.66 39.86
C SER A 38 1.92 -1.50 40.71
N ALA A 39 2.11 -2.37 41.72
CA ALA A 39 3.28 -2.34 42.59
C ALA A 39 4.62 -2.39 41.82
N PRO A 40 4.79 -3.21 40.76
CA PRO A 40 5.99 -3.17 39.92
C PRO A 40 6.22 -1.81 39.25
N THR A 41 5.15 -1.13 38.83
CA THR A 41 5.23 0.19 38.18
C THR A 41 5.67 1.28 39.15
N VAL A 42 5.14 1.24 40.38
CA VAL A 42 5.53 2.16 41.47
C VAL A 42 7.00 1.95 41.83
N SER A 43 7.43 0.70 42.00
CA SER A 43 8.83 0.36 42.28
C SER A 43 9.77 0.80 41.15
N ALA A 44 9.38 0.62 39.89
CA ALA A 44 10.16 1.05 38.74
C ALA A 44 10.27 2.57 38.64
N ALA A 45 9.20 3.32 38.93
CA ALA A 45 9.23 4.79 38.97
C ALA A 45 10.12 5.31 40.09
N TRP A 46 10.06 4.69 41.27
CA TRP A 46 10.92 5.00 42.42
C TRP A 46 12.40 4.73 42.13
N LYS A 47 12.70 3.59 41.50
CA LYS A 47 14.06 3.24 41.07
C LYS A 47 14.60 4.26 40.07
N ALA A 48 13.82 4.59 39.04
CA ALA A 48 14.22 5.57 38.03
C ALA A 48 14.48 6.96 38.64
N PHE A 49 13.66 7.40 39.61
CA PHE A 49 13.91 8.63 40.35
C PHE A 49 15.24 8.59 41.12
N ARG A 50 15.53 7.49 41.83
CA ARG A 50 16.76 7.36 42.60
C ARG A 50 18.01 7.35 41.73
N GLU A 51 17.92 6.81 40.52
CA GLU A 51 19.06 6.65 39.61
C GLU A 51 19.27 7.87 38.68
N GLY A 52 18.20 8.57 38.29
CA GLY A 52 18.29 9.65 37.29
C GLY A 52 17.44 10.88 37.59
N GLY A 53 16.98 11.04 38.84
CA GLY A 53 16.18 12.17 39.28
C GLY A 53 14.82 12.29 38.58
N TRP A 54 14.19 13.46 38.69
CA TRP A 54 12.87 13.71 38.10
C TRP A 54 12.81 13.52 36.58
N ALA A 55 13.91 13.75 35.87
CA ALA A 55 14.00 13.58 34.42
C ALA A 55 13.88 12.11 33.99
N ALA A 56 14.22 11.16 34.86
CA ALA A 56 14.14 9.72 34.57
C ALA A 56 12.79 9.08 34.94
N VAL A 57 11.92 9.79 35.67
CA VAL A 57 10.63 9.26 36.13
C VAL A 57 9.62 9.00 34.99
N PRO A 58 9.47 9.91 34.00
CA PRO A 58 8.64 9.65 32.83
C PRO A 58 9.16 8.46 32.05
N VAL A 59 8.27 7.56 31.64
CA VAL A 59 8.63 6.52 30.68
C VAL A 59 8.88 7.22 29.35
N LYS A 60 10.11 7.14 28.83
CA LYS A 60 10.38 7.47 27.42
C LYS A 60 9.46 6.59 26.59
N THR A 61 8.65 7.18 25.72
CA THR A 61 7.77 6.45 24.82
C THR A 61 8.61 5.49 23.98
N ARG A 62 8.74 4.22 24.41
CA ARG A 62 9.44 3.21 23.63
C ARG A 62 8.45 2.70 22.59
N GLY A 63 8.52 3.32 21.42
CA GLY A 63 7.62 3.10 20.29
C GLY A 63 7.57 4.35 19.42
N ARG A 64 7.60 4.15 18.10
CA ARG A 64 7.48 5.21 17.07
C ARG A 64 6.33 6.13 17.44
N LEU A 65 6.59 7.43 17.56
CA LEU A 65 5.54 8.44 17.64
C LEU A 65 4.62 8.25 16.43
N LYS A 66 3.36 7.83 16.66
CA LYS A 66 2.33 7.90 15.64
C LYS A 66 2.23 9.38 15.24
N GLY A 67 2.73 9.73 14.06
CA GLY A 67 2.81 11.10 13.55
C GLY A 67 4.17 11.53 13.00
N GLN A 68 5.26 10.81 13.30
CA GLN A 68 6.56 10.97 12.61
C GLN A 68 6.89 9.73 11.78
N ALA A 69 5.90 9.24 11.03
CA ALA A 69 6.20 8.31 9.96
C ALA A 69 6.79 9.13 8.81
N ASN A 70 8.09 8.97 8.55
CA ASN A 70 8.75 9.29 7.28
C ASN A 70 8.01 10.34 6.46
N VAL A 71 8.06 11.60 6.86
CA VAL A 71 7.91 12.65 5.87
C VAL A 71 9.17 12.51 5.03
N LEU A 72 9.07 11.72 3.97
CA LEU A 72 10.01 11.82 2.86
C LEU A 72 10.09 13.30 2.56
N ASP A 73 11.30 13.86 2.57
CA ASP A 73 11.50 15.26 2.24
C ASP A 73 10.77 15.57 0.93
N ALA A 74 10.22 16.77 0.79
CA ALA A 74 9.45 17.16 -0.39
C ALA A 74 10.27 16.94 -1.68
N SER A 75 11.60 17.14 -1.60
CA SER A 75 12.54 16.81 -2.66
C SER A 75 12.53 15.33 -3.06
N PHE A 76 12.50 14.41 -2.09
CA PHE A 76 12.41 12.97 -2.32
C PHE A 76 11.07 12.55 -2.87
N GLN A 77 9.97 13.16 -2.42
CA GLN A 77 8.65 12.90 -2.98
C GLN A 77 8.58 13.30 -4.46
N GLU A 78 9.23 14.39 -4.84
CA GLU A 78 9.26 14.80 -6.25
C GLU A 78 10.06 13.83 -7.11
N VAL A 79 11.20 13.33 -6.62
CA VAL A 79 11.97 12.27 -7.31
C VAL A 79 11.13 10.99 -7.45
N LEU A 80 10.41 10.60 -6.40
CA LEU A 80 9.52 9.44 -6.43
C LEU A 80 8.44 9.57 -7.51
N TRP A 81 7.80 10.74 -7.60
CA TRP A 81 6.81 11.02 -8.63
C TRP A 81 7.42 11.03 -10.03
N GLN A 82 8.58 11.67 -10.20
CA GLN A 82 9.31 11.71 -11.47
C GLN A 82 9.62 10.30 -11.97
N VAL A 83 10.14 9.43 -11.10
CA VAL A 83 10.46 8.03 -11.46
C VAL A 83 9.20 7.22 -11.72
N LEU A 84 8.15 7.36 -10.88
CA LEU A 84 6.90 6.62 -11.04
C LEU A 84 6.15 6.98 -12.35
N ASN A 85 6.39 8.18 -12.88
CA ASN A 85 5.87 8.62 -14.18
C ASN A 85 6.64 8.04 -15.38
N GLN A 86 7.86 7.55 -15.17
CA GLN A 86 8.68 6.93 -16.20
C GLN A 86 8.34 5.44 -16.35
N ALA A 87 8.66 4.89 -17.52
CA ALA A 87 8.63 3.44 -17.68
C ALA A 87 9.75 2.83 -16.83
N PRO A 88 9.50 1.70 -16.13
CA PRO A 88 10.58 0.97 -15.48
C PRO A 88 11.58 0.42 -16.52
N PRO A 89 12.83 0.14 -16.12
CA PRO A 89 13.82 -0.49 -16.98
C PRO A 89 13.45 -1.94 -17.33
N ASP A 90 14.29 -2.57 -18.15
CA ASP A 90 14.26 -4.01 -18.46
C ASP A 90 12.91 -4.52 -18.99
N ASP A 91 12.21 -3.66 -19.74
CA ASP A 91 10.90 -3.97 -20.32
C ASP A 91 9.85 -4.41 -19.30
N ALA A 92 10.02 -4.06 -18.02
CA ALA A 92 9.01 -4.35 -17.00
C ALA A 92 7.70 -3.59 -17.33
N PRO A 93 6.51 -4.20 -17.08
CA PRO A 93 5.26 -3.57 -17.46
C PRO A 93 4.93 -2.33 -16.62
N ALA A 94 5.37 -2.31 -15.36
CA ALA A 94 5.17 -1.23 -14.40
C ALA A 94 6.07 -1.44 -13.17
N TRP A 95 6.18 -0.43 -12.31
CA TRP A 95 7.00 -0.46 -11.11
C TRP A 95 6.43 -1.39 -10.04
N SER A 96 7.23 -2.34 -9.56
CA SER A 96 6.98 -2.99 -8.26
C SER A 96 7.56 -2.14 -7.13
N SER A 97 7.08 -2.31 -5.90
CA SER A 97 7.62 -1.57 -4.74
C SER A 97 9.11 -1.87 -4.50
N ALA A 98 9.53 -3.12 -4.75
CA ALA A 98 10.93 -3.53 -4.68
C ALA A 98 11.74 -2.93 -5.82
N GLY A 99 11.31 -3.10 -7.08
CA GLY A 99 12.03 -2.57 -8.24
C GLY A 99 12.15 -1.04 -8.25
N LEU A 100 11.15 -0.33 -7.73
CA LEU A 100 11.26 1.12 -7.55
C LEU A 100 12.29 1.49 -6.47
N ALA A 101 12.32 0.76 -5.35
CA ALA A 101 13.33 0.96 -4.30
C ALA A 101 14.75 0.70 -4.83
N ASP A 102 14.95 -0.40 -5.56
CA ASP A 102 16.24 -0.75 -6.16
C ASP A 102 16.69 0.31 -7.16
N TRP A 103 15.80 0.75 -8.05
CA TRP A 103 16.09 1.81 -9.01
C TRP A 103 16.48 3.13 -8.36
N LEU A 104 15.76 3.55 -7.32
CA LEU A 104 16.04 4.78 -6.59
C LEU A 104 17.38 4.74 -5.86
N LYS A 105 17.74 3.56 -5.33
CA LYS A 105 19.04 3.34 -4.73
C LYS A 105 20.16 3.49 -5.77
N GLU A 106 20.01 2.85 -6.92
CA GLU A 106 21.04 2.82 -7.97
C GLU A 106 21.21 4.15 -8.71
N ASN A 107 20.10 4.84 -9.01
CA ASN A 107 20.11 6.00 -9.91
C ASN A 107 19.99 7.36 -9.19
N HIS A 108 19.50 7.37 -7.95
CA HIS A 108 19.27 8.60 -7.19
C HIS A 108 19.97 8.59 -5.82
N ASN A 109 20.70 7.51 -5.48
CA ASN A 109 21.34 7.32 -4.18
C ASN A 109 20.36 7.47 -2.99
N LEU A 110 19.09 7.08 -3.21
CA LEU A 110 18.02 7.13 -2.23
C LEU A 110 17.76 5.74 -1.66
N GLU A 111 18.20 5.51 -0.43
CA GLU A 111 18.04 4.21 0.25
C GLU A 111 16.65 4.07 0.89
N LEU A 112 15.65 3.78 0.05
CA LEU A 112 14.30 3.44 0.50
C LEU A 112 14.12 1.93 0.56
N THR A 113 13.40 1.45 1.58
CA THR A 113 12.99 0.05 1.64
C THR A 113 11.71 -0.16 0.82
N GLN A 114 11.47 -1.37 0.34
CA GLN A 114 10.20 -1.77 -0.28
C GLN A 114 8.98 -1.31 0.56
N ARG A 115 9.05 -1.51 1.89
CA ARG A 115 7.98 -1.12 2.81
C ARG A 115 7.79 0.40 2.88
N ALA A 116 8.85 1.19 2.74
CA ALA A 116 8.75 2.65 2.67
C ALA A 116 8.02 3.09 1.39
N ILE A 117 8.32 2.46 0.25
CA ILE A 117 7.59 2.69 -1.01
C ILE A 117 6.11 2.34 -0.87
N GLU A 118 5.79 1.20 -0.25
CA GLU A 118 4.40 0.80 -0.03
C GLU A 118 3.64 1.75 0.91
N HIS A 119 4.28 2.27 1.95
CA HIS A 119 3.67 3.29 2.81
C HIS A 119 3.44 4.58 2.06
N TRP A 120 4.39 4.99 1.20
CA TRP A 120 4.22 6.17 0.36
C TRP A 120 3.08 5.98 -0.65
N TRP A 121 2.99 4.84 -1.34
CA TRP A 121 1.85 4.54 -2.21
C TRP A 121 0.52 4.60 -1.48
N GLU A 122 0.48 4.20 -0.20
CA GLU A 122 -0.73 4.29 0.60
C GLU A 122 -1.06 5.73 0.99
N SER A 123 -0.07 6.54 1.38
CA SER A 123 -0.28 7.95 1.71
C SER A 123 -0.73 8.79 0.52
N GLU A 124 -0.25 8.47 -0.69
CA GLU A 124 -0.64 9.13 -1.93
C GLU A 124 -1.94 8.57 -2.55
N GLY A 125 -2.61 7.62 -1.89
CA GLY A 125 -3.83 6.99 -2.40
C GLY A 125 -3.62 6.14 -3.66
N LEU A 126 -2.37 5.77 -3.97
CA LEU A 126 -1.98 4.98 -5.13
C LEU A 126 -2.30 3.49 -4.94
N LYS A 127 -2.40 2.98 -3.71
CA LYS A 127 -2.85 1.60 -3.50
C LYS A 127 -4.28 1.41 -4.00
N HIS A 128 -4.44 0.40 -4.87
CA HIS A 128 -5.72 -0.08 -5.37
C HIS A 128 -5.83 -1.55 -4.93
N GLU A 129 -7.02 -1.99 -4.54
CA GLU A 129 -7.25 -3.39 -4.16
C GLU A 129 -7.58 -4.23 -5.40
N PRO A 130 -7.13 -5.49 -5.48
CA PRO A 130 -7.52 -6.36 -6.59
C PRO A 130 -9.01 -6.64 -6.54
N TRP A 131 -9.65 -6.75 -7.69
CA TRP A 131 -11.04 -7.15 -7.74
C TRP A 131 -11.21 -8.59 -7.25
N PRO A 132 -12.31 -8.88 -6.52
CA PRO A 132 -12.56 -10.19 -5.97
C PRO A 132 -13.13 -11.16 -7.03
N LEU A 133 -12.42 -11.34 -8.16
CA LEU A 133 -12.87 -12.14 -9.30
C LEU A 133 -13.29 -13.57 -8.93
N VAL A 134 -12.56 -14.20 -8.00
CA VAL A 134 -12.89 -15.55 -7.51
C VAL A 134 -14.24 -15.58 -6.78
N ARG A 135 -14.63 -14.48 -6.10
CA ARG A 135 -15.95 -14.39 -5.46
C ARG A 135 -17.05 -14.29 -6.50
N PHE A 136 -16.82 -13.62 -7.63
CA PHE A 136 -17.82 -13.49 -8.70
C PHE A 136 -18.22 -14.83 -9.29
N ALA A 137 -17.30 -15.79 -9.40
CA ALA A 137 -17.59 -17.15 -9.87
C ALA A 137 -18.79 -17.80 -9.16
N LYS A 138 -18.97 -17.52 -7.86
CA LYS A 138 -20.00 -18.12 -7.00
C LYS A 138 -21.29 -17.30 -6.91
N GLN A 139 -21.32 -16.08 -7.48
CA GLN A 139 -22.44 -15.17 -7.33
C GLN A 139 -23.49 -15.35 -8.44
N ARG A 140 -24.77 -15.32 -8.07
CA ARG A 140 -25.91 -15.25 -9.01
C ARG A 140 -26.24 -13.79 -9.37
N SER A 141 -25.22 -13.04 -9.79
CA SER A 141 -25.29 -11.62 -10.14
C SER A 141 -24.88 -11.37 -11.60
N GLN A 142 -25.02 -10.12 -12.07
CA GLN A 142 -24.50 -9.72 -13.39
C GLN A 142 -22.97 -9.91 -13.45
N GLN A 143 -22.26 -9.56 -12.36
CA GLN A 143 -20.81 -9.78 -12.22
C GLN A 143 -20.46 -11.26 -12.34
N GLY A 144 -21.20 -12.13 -11.65
CA GLY A 144 -20.95 -13.56 -11.69
C GLY A 144 -21.29 -14.20 -13.04
N ARG A 145 -22.29 -13.70 -13.76
CA ARG A 145 -22.56 -14.11 -15.15
C ARG A 145 -21.43 -13.70 -16.08
N TRP A 146 -21.01 -12.42 -16.02
CA TRP A 146 -19.90 -11.92 -16.83
C TRP A 146 -18.60 -12.69 -16.57
N TYR A 147 -18.25 -12.93 -15.30
CA TYR A 147 -17.04 -13.68 -14.96
C TYR A 147 -17.02 -15.08 -15.60
N ARG A 148 -18.11 -15.85 -15.44
CA ARG A 148 -18.23 -17.22 -15.98
C ARG A 148 -18.22 -17.27 -17.51
N GLN A 149 -18.71 -16.22 -18.18
CA GLN A 149 -18.78 -16.18 -19.63
C GLN A 149 -17.51 -15.62 -20.29
N SER A 150 -16.87 -14.63 -19.67
CA SER A 150 -15.82 -13.83 -20.31
C SER A 150 -14.43 -14.05 -19.70
N VAL A 151 -14.33 -14.37 -18.41
CA VAL A 151 -13.04 -14.46 -17.70
C VAL A 151 -12.63 -15.91 -17.45
N GLU A 152 -13.51 -16.69 -16.82
CA GLU A 152 -13.23 -18.07 -16.41
C GLU A 152 -12.76 -18.98 -17.56
N PRO A 153 -13.38 -18.95 -18.77
CA PRO A 153 -12.92 -19.81 -19.86
C PRO A 153 -11.49 -19.51 -20.32
N LEU A 154 -11.06 -18.24 -20.24
CA LEU A 154 -9.71 -17.83 -20.62
C LEU A 154 -8.71 -18.14 -19.51
N PHE A 155 -9.09 -17.96 -18.24
CA PHE A 155 -8.24 -18.37 -17.12
C PHE A 155 -7.97 -19.88 -17.16
N SER A 156 -8.95 -20.70 -17.56
CA SER A 156 -8.77 -22.14 -17.76
C SER A 156 -7.81 -22.51 -18.90
N LYS A 157 -7.56 -21.62 -19.86
CA LYS A 157 -6.54 -21.81 -20.93
C LYS A 157 -5.11 -21.56 -20.45
N THR A 158 -4.93 -20.83 -19.35
CA THR A 158 -3.61 -20.54 -18.77
C THR A 158 -3.20 -21.62 -17.78
N LYS A 159 -1.97 -22.12 -17.92
CA LYS A 159 -1.42 -23.18 -17.06
C LYS A 159 -1.07 -22.64 -15.67
N GLU A 160 -0.56 -21.41 -15.63
CA GLU A 160 -0.07 -20.80 -14.40
C GLU A 160 -0.88 -19.57 -14.02
N ALA A 161 -1.03 -19.37 -12.71
CA ALA A 161 -1.72 -18.19 -12.20
C ALA A 161 -0.94 -16.89 -12.49
N THR A 162 0.40 -16.97 -12.66
CA THR A 162 1.30 -15.87 -13.04
C THR A 162 0.94 -15.24 -14.38
N GLN A 163 0.19 -15.95 -15.22
CA GLN A 163 -0.28 -15.51 -16.53
C GLN A 163 -1.59 -14.69 -16.45
N ARG A 164 -2.17 -14.55 -15.25
CA ARG A 164 -3.48 -13.93 -15.06
C ARG A 164 -3.29 -12.58 -14.38
N TRP A 165 -3.68 -11.52 -15.07
CA TRP A 165 -3.52 -10.15 -14.61
C TRP A 165 -4.87 -9.45 -14.49
N GLN A 166 -5.02 -8.66 -13.44
CA GLN A 166 -6.07 -7.66 -13.34
C GLN A 166 -5.43 -6.29 -13.53
N VAL A 167 -5.83 -5.57 -14.58
CA VAL A 167 -5.19 -4.33 -14.98
C VAL A 167 -6.25 -3.26 -15.08
N GLY A 168 -5.92 -2.04 -14.68
CA GLY A 168 -6.80 -0.94 -14.97
C GLY A 168 -6.12 0.40 -15.00
N VAL A 169 -6.88 1.37 -15.49
CA VAL A 169 -6.53 2.78 -15.46
C VAL A 169 -7.54 3.55 -14.63
N ARG A 170 -7.04 4.47 -13.80
CA ARG A 170 -7.90 5.40 -13.04
C ARG A 170 -7.26 6.78 -12.96
N ARG A 171 -8.09 7.81 -12.83
CA ARG A 171 -7.65 9.14 -12.41
C ARG A 171 -7.65 9.18 -10.88
N ILE A 172 -6.58 9.70 -10.30
CA ILE A 172 -6.44 9.88 -8.85
C ILE A 172 -6.56 11.36 -8.55
N ALA A 173 -7.37 11.69 -7.54
CA ALA A 173 -7.47 13.05 -7.05
C ALA A 173 -6.17 13.37 -6.29
N HIS A 174 -5.44 14.37 -6.76
CA HIS A 174 -4.22 14.85 -6.11
C HIS A 174 -4.25 16.39 -6.06
N PRO A 175 -3.83 17.03 -4.94
CA PRO A 175 -3.99 18.47 -4.75
C PRO A 175 -3.29 19.34 -5.80
N SER A 176 -2.10 18.93 -6.23
CA SER A 176 -1.21 19.78 -7.04
C SER A 176 -0.85 19.22 -8.43
N ARG A 177 -1.28 18.00 -8.78
CA ARG A 177 -0.89 17.37 -10.05
C ARG A 177 -2.02 16.52 -10.62
N SER A 178 -2.06 16.39 -11.95
CA SER A 178 -2.95 15.41 -12.58
C SER A 178 -2.30 14.04 -12.47
N VAL A 179 -3.00 13.07 -11.88
CA VAL A 179 -2.47 11.71 -11.73
C VAL A 179 -3.40 10.73 -12.43
N TYR A 180 -2.88 10.05 -13.43
CA TYR A 180 -3.50 8.87 -14.02
C TYR A 180 -2.62 7.68 -13.70
N GLN A 181 -3.22 6.61 -13.21
CA GLN A 181 -2.50 5.44 -12.75
C GLN A 181 -2.89 4.23 -13.57
N PHE A 182 -1.89 3.52 -14.10
CA PHE A 182 -1.99 2.09 -14.35
C PHE A 182 -1.70 1.32 -13.07
N TYR A 183 -2.60 0.42 -12.72
CA TYR A 183 -2.41 -0.55 -11.63
C TYR A 183 -2.57 -1.96 -12.20
N LEU A 184 -1.69 -2.86 -11.78
CA LEU A 184 -1.66 -4.23 -12.22
C LEU A 184 -1.57 -5.15 -11.01
N HIS A 185 -2.56 -6.03 -10.85
CA HIS A 185 -2.53 -7.10 -9.88
C HIS A 185 -2.20 -8.43 -10.54
N GLY A 186 -1.17 -9.08 -10.01
CA GLY A 186 -0.83 -10.46 -10.33
C GLY A 186 -1.13 -11.39 -9.16
N VAL A 187 -0.52 -12.57 -9.18
CA VAL A 187 -0.64 -13.56 -8.09
C VAL A 187 -0.05 -13.07 -6.77
N ARG A 188 -0.50 -13.67 -5.66
CA ARG A 188 0.05 -13.47 -4.31
C ARG A 188 0.08 -12.00 -3.87
N GLY A 189 -0.89 -11.21 -4.30
CA GLY A 189 -0.98 -9.78 -3.93
C GLY A 189 0.05 -8.89 -4.62
N ARG A 190 0.74 -9.39 -5.66
CA ARG A 190 1.67 -8.57 -6.45
C ARG A 190 0.92 -7.38 -7.04
N LEU A 191 1.44 -6.18 -6.79
CA LEU A 191 0.94 -4.92 -7.31
C LEU A 191 2.06 -4.19 -8.06
N LEU A 192 1.82 -3.88 -9.33
CA LEU A 192 2.68 -3.02 -10.13
C LEU A 192 1.95 -1.72 -10.47
N MET A 193 2.68 -0.61 -10.53
CA MET A 193 2.13 0.71 -10.77
C MET A 193 2.94 1.53 -11.77
N ARG A 194 2.25 2.35 -12.55
CA ARG A 194 2.87 3.42 -13.34
C ARG A 194 1.93 4.61 -13.38
N CYS A 195 2.46 5.81 -13.21
CA CYS A 195 1.68 7.04 -13.24
C CYS A 195 1.93 7.84 -14.51
N PHE A 196 1.01 8.76 -14.79
CA PHE A 196 1.06 9.69 -15.91
C PHE A 196 0.43 11.01 -15.50
N GLU A 197 0.96 12.11 -16.03
CA GLU A 197 0.41 13.46 -15.79
C GLU A 197 -0.72 13.82 -16.77
N ARG A 198 -0.91 12.99 -17.78
CA ARG A 198 -1.97 13.07 -18.79
C ARG A 198 -2.74 11.76 -18.84
N PRO A 199 -3.98 11.75 -19.36
CA PRO A 199 -4.64 10.50 -19.72
C PRO A 199 -3.70 9.64 -20.58
N PRO A 200 -3.54 8.33 -20.27
CA PRO A 200 -2.76 7.45 -21.10
C PRO A 200 -3.37 7.36 -22.50
N VAL A 201 -2.51 7.42 -23.53
CA VAL A 201 -2.90 7.32 -24.95
C VAL A 201 -2.68 5.89 -25.44
N ALA A 202 -3.15 5.58 -26.65
CA ALA A 202 -3.07 4.24 -27.23
C ALA A 202 -1.65 3.61 -27.14
N ALA A 203 -0.61 4.40 -27.40
CA ALA A 203 0.79 3.96 -27.31
C ALA A 203 1.22 3.52 -25.90
N ASP A 204 0.66 4.13 -24.84
CA ASP A 204 0.95 3.73 -23.46
C ASP A 204 0.35 2.35 -23.15
N TYR A 205 -0.88 2.08 -23.60
CA TYR A 205 -1.52 0.77 -23.46
C TYR A 205 -0.80 -0.31 -24.26
N VAL A 206 -0.45 -0.03 -25.53
CA VAL A 206 0.29 -0.97 -26.37
C VAL A 206 1.66 -1.29 -25.75
N SER A 207 2.37 -0.28 -25.23
CA SER A 207 3.64 -0.50 -24.52
C SER A 207 3.47 -1.38 -23.29
N LEU A 208 2.42 -1.13 -22.48
CA LEU A 208 2.10 -1.95 -21.32
C LEU A 208 1.82 -3.41 -21.71
N PHE A 209 1.01 -3.62 -22.75
CA PHE A 209 0.63 -4.97 -23.16
C PHE A 209 1.79 -5.73 -23.82
N LYS A 210 2.67 -5.04 -24.56
CA LYS A 210 3.94 -5.60 -25.06
C LYS A 210 4.84 -6.08 -23.92
N ALA A 211 4.98 -5.28 -22.87
CA ALA A 211 5.75 -5.67 -21.70
C ALA A 211 5.15 -6.90 -20.98
N LEU A 212 3.82 -6.98 -20.88
CA LEU A 212 3.15 -8.15 -20.32
C LEU A 212 3.28 -9.40 -21.21
N SER A 213 3.16 -9.26 -22.54
CA SER A 213 3.23 -10.41 -23.46
C SER A 213 4.61 -11.06 -23.51
N ARG A 214 5.68 -10.29 -23.25
CA ARG A 214 7.05 -10.82 -23.10
C ARG A 214 7.21 -11.77 -21.91
N GLN A 215 6.35 -11.67 -20.90
CA GLN A 215 6.32 -12.60 -19.77
C GLN A 215 5.66 -13.95 -20.13
N GLY A 216 5.19 -14.10 -21.37
CA GLY A 216 4.54 -15.29 -21.90
C GLY A 216 3.05 -15.09 -22.16
N PRO A 217 2.33 -16.17 -22.52
CA PRO A 217 0.89 -16.13 -22.73
C PRO A 217 0.18 -15.57 -21.51
N GLY A 218 -0.82 -14.72 -21.71
CA GLY A 218 -1.44 -14.00 -20.60
C GLY A 218 -2.89 -13.62 -20.86
N VAL A 219 -3.69 -13.66 -19.79
CA VAL A 219 -5.05 -13.12 -19.76
C VAL A 219 -5.06 -11.86 -18.91
N VAL A 220 -5.50 -10.77 -19.51
CA VAL A 220 -5.60 -9.46 -18.87
C VAL A 220 -7.07 -9.09 -18.73
N VAL A 221 -7.57 -9.07 -17.51
CA VAL A 221 -8.88 -8.50 -17.19
C VAL A 221 -8.71 -7.00 -17.01
N PHE A 222 -9.28 -6.19 -17.90
CA PHE A 222 -8.96 -4.77 -18.02
C PHE A 222 -10.14 -3.84 -17.68
N HIS A 223 -9.90 -2.79 -16.88
CA HIS A 223 -10.91 -1.78 -16.54
C HIS A 223 -10.43 -0.34 -16.78
N GLY A 224 -11.37 0.57 -17.01
CA GLY A 224 -11.14 2.02 -16.91
C GLY A 224 -10.89 2.74 -18.23
N ALA A 225 -10.77 2.00 -19.34
CA ALA A 225 -10.73 2.56 -20.69
C ALA A 225 -11.48 1.66 -21.68
N LEU A 226 -12.03 2.28 -22.73
CA LEU A 226 -12.70 1.59 -23.82
C LEU A 226 -11.67 1.26 -24.90
N LEU A 227 -10.96 0.15 -24.75
CA LEU A 227 -9.84 -0.18 -25.64
C LEU A 227 -10.29 -0.68 -27.02
N GLU A 228 -11.52 -1.19 -27.13
CA GLU A 228 -12.15 -1.65 -28.38
C GLU A 228 -12.32 -0.55 -29.44
N VAL A 229 -12.33 0.72 -29.03
CA VAL A 229 -12.43 1.84 -29.99
C VAL A 229 -11.07 2.28 -30.53
N SER A 230 -9.95 1.88 -29.92
CA SER A 230 -8.59 2.22 -30.41
C SER A 230 -8.17 1.29 -31.55
N PRO A 231 -7.91 1.81 -32.76
CA PRO A 231 -7.38 1.02 -33.87
C PRO A 231 -6.03 0.40 -33.54
N GLU A 232 -5.15 1.13 -32.87
CA GLU A 232 -3.78 0.71 -32.54
C GLU A 232 -3.78 -0.47 -31.57
N VAL A 233 -4.62 -0.41 -30.53
CA VAL A 233 -4.76 -1.52 -29.58
C VAL A 233 -5.38 -2.74 -30.26
N LYS A 234 -6.40 -2.54 -31.11
CA LYS A 234 -7.01 -3.64 -31.88
C LYS A 234 -6.02 -4.31 -32.82
N GLN A 235 -5.25 -3.52 -33.58
CA GLN A 235 -4.24 -4.04 -34.49
C GLN A 235 -3.20 -4.86 -33.73
N TRP A 236 -2.66 -4.31 -32.63
CA TRP A 236 -1.69 -5.03 -31.83
C TRP A 236 -2.25 -6.34 -31.28
N LEU A 237 -3.47 -6.34 -30.73
CA LEU A 237 -4.12 -7.56 -30.21
C LEU A 237 -4.34 -8.63 -31.30
N ALA A 238 -4.67 -8.23 -32.53
CA ALA A 238 -4.85 -9.17 -33.64
C ALA A 238 -3.54 -9.90 -33.99
N GLU A 239 -2.39 -9.28 -33.73
CA GLU A 239 -1.06 -9.85 -33.94
C GLU A 239 -0.59 -10.73 -32.76
N GLN A 240 -1.33 -10.78 -31.64
CA GLN A 240 -0.96 -11.54 -30.44
C GLN A 240 -1.85 -12.78 -30.23
N PRO A 241 -1.50 -13.96 -30.77
CA PRO A 241 -2.34 -15.17 -30.67
C PRO A 241 -2.48 -15.74 -29.25
N ALA A 242 -1.58 -15.35 -28.34
CA ALA A 242 -1.50 -15.87 -26.97
C ALA A 242 -1.73 -14.78 -25.89
N PHE A 243 -2.30 -13.64 -26.27
CA PHE A 243 -2.63 -12.55 -25.34
C PHE A 243 -4.12 -12.25 -25.41
N TRP A 244 -4.83 -12.50 -24.30
CA TRP A 244 -6.27 -12.28 -24.24
C TRP A 244 -6.62 -11.10 -23.36
N LEU A 245 -7.22 -10.08 -23.95
CA LEU A 245 -7.74 -8.92 -23.23
C LEU A 245 -9.24 -9.09 -22.99
N VAL A 246 -9.66 -9.02 -21.72
CA VAL A 246 -11.06 -9.13 -21.31
C VAL A 246 -11.50 -7.79 -20.73
N PRO A 247 -12.26 -6.96 -21.47
CA PRO A 247 -12.74 -5.70 -20.94
C PRO A 247 -13.80 -5.94 -19.85
N VAL A 248 -13.69 -5.17 -18.76
CA VAL A 248 -14.72 -5.06 -17.75
C VAL A 248 -15.82 -4.12 -18.26
N PRO A 249 -17.09 -4.56 -18.32
CA PRO A 249 -18.20 -3.70 -18.76
C PRO A 249 -18.38 -2.49 -17.85
N ARG A 250 -18.61 -1.31 -18.42
CA ARG A 250 -18.78 -0.05 -17.66
C ARG A 250 -19.94 -0.06 -16.67
N ASN A 251 -21.00 -0.82 -16.98
CA ASN A 251 -22.17 -0.97 -16.13
C ASN A 251 -21.98 -2.01 -15.02
N LEU A 252 -20.88 -2.77 -15.06
CA LEU A 252 -20.54 -3.69 -13.99
C LEU A 252 -19.96 -2.87 -12.84
N ALA A 253 -20.75 -2.66 -11.79
CA ALA A 253 -20.23 -2.14 -10.54
C ALA A 253 -19.28 -3.18 -9.93
N ILE A 254 -18.00 -3.08 -10.28
CA ILE A 254 -16.91 -3.83 -9.65
C ILE A 254 -16.26 -2.87 -8.66
N THR A 255 -16.79 -2.84 -7.45
CA THR A 255 -16.07 -2.24 -6.32
C THR A 255 -14.91 -3.16 -5.95
N ALA A 256 -13.70 -2.60 -5.92
CA ALA A 256 -12.56 -3.23 -5.27
C ALA A 256 -12.82 -3.35 -3.76
#